data_AF-H0J5H0-F1
#
_entry.id   AF-H0J5H0-F1
#
_cell.length_a   1.000
_cell.length_b   1.000
_cell.length_c   1.000
_cell.angle_alpha   90.00
_cell.angle_beta   90.00
_cell.angle_gamma   90.00
#
_symmetry.space_group_name_H-M   'P 1'
#
loop_
_entity.id
_entity.type
_entity.pdbx_description
1 polymer ?
#
loop_
_entity_poly.entity_id
_entity_poly.type
_entity_poly.pdbx_seq_one_letter_code
_entity_poly.pdbx_strand_id
1 'polypeptide(L)'
;MEKQLHHLFFTAAKRAALRVAMRFSFNAPYYSLPKRLYSAAELVLGGILLLIVGSGLPALMASPAHWAVAYGFYACISLLTLVFWPHGQLGWANRVTLARAALVAVVAGGLVGNAFIAGLWQWLAIAVIALALDGVDGWIARRTQSHSAFGARFDMELDALLIMLLCVGLLTLEPTLGAWVLIIGGMRYLFVAASGPLPWLRQPLFASFRRKAVCVWQVAALLLALTPLTSSFATFLLALSALITLAYSFGVDVWWLYKQRLVDKATTSRASPEGKPTNSDHVTPPTTGGR
;
A
#
# COMPACT_ATOMS: atom_id res chain seq x y z
N MET A 1 32.44 -18.04 3.86
CA MET A 1 32.16 -16.59 3.81
C MET A 1 30.69 -16.30 3.47
N GLU A 2 30.11 -17.00 2.49
CA GLU A 2 28.72 -16.83 2.02
C GLU A 2 27.62 -17.15 3.08
N LYS A 3 27.79 -18.23 3.85
CA LYS A 3 26.85 -18.58 4.95
C LYS A 3 26.81 -17.56 6.09
N GLN A 4 27.94 -16.90 6.38
CA GLN A 4 28.00 -15.83 7.39
C GLN A 4 27.30 -14.56 6.91
N LEU A 5 27.40 -14.25 5.61
CA LEU A 5 26.70 -13.10 5.00
C LEU A 5 25.18 -13.29 5.02
N HIS A 6 24.69 -14.49 4.67
CA HIS A 6 23.26 -14.82 4.73
C HIS A 6 22.72 -14.77 6.16
N HIS A 7 23.46 -15.28 7.13
CA HIS A 7 23.06 -15.20 8.54
C HIS A 7 23.05 -13.76 9.06
N LEU A 8 24.02 -12.93 8.68
CA LEU A 8 24.04 -11.50 9.04
C LEU A 8 22.86 -10.74 8.41
N PHE A 9 22.55 -11.00 7.15
CA PHE A 9 21.47 -10.34 6.42
C PHE A 9 20.10 -10.73 6.99
N PHE A 10 19.89 -12.01 7.29
CA PHE A 10 18.65 -12.50 7.91
C PHE A 10 18.47 -11.96 9.34
N THR A 11 19.56 -11.87 10.10
CA THR A 11 19.55 -11.30 11.44
C THR A 11 19.31 -9.79 11.42
N ALA A 12 19.87 -9.07 10.45
CA ALA A 12 19.63 -7.65 10.24
C ALA A 12 18.20 -7.36 9.76
N ALA A 13 17.66 -8.18 8.84
CA ALA A 13 16.28 -8.11 8.37
C ALA A 13 15.28 -8.42 9.49
N LYS A 14 15.54 -9.45 10.30
CA LYS A 14 14.72 -9.80 11.47
C LYS A 14 14.77 -8.71 12.54
N ARG A 15 15.95 -8.10 12.80
CA ARG A 15 16.10 -6.95 13.70
C ARG A 15 15.44 -5.69 13.14
N ALA A 16 15.45 -5.47 11.83
CA ALA A 16 14.76 -4.36 11.18
C ALA A 16 13.24 -4.55 11.19
N ALA A 17 12.74 -5.76 10.93
CA ALA A 17 11.33 -6.14 11.05
C ALA A 17 10.85 -6.05 12.51
N LEU A 18 11.65 -6.52 13.47
CA LEU A 18 11.38 -6.39 14.89
C LEU A 18 11.48 -4.94 15.37
N ARG A 19 12.37 -4.11 14.82
CA ARG A 19 12.39 -2.66 15.12
C ARG A 19 11.26 -1.91 14.44
N VAL A 20 10.80 -2.32 13.26
CA VAL A 20 9.57 -1.78 12.65
C VAL A 20 8.38 -2.18 13.52
N ALA A 21 8.26 -3.45 13.91
CA ALA A 21 7.21 -3.96 14.79
C ALA A 21 7.25 -3.40 16.23
N MET A 22 8.44 -3.16 16.82
CA MET A 22 8.60 -2.59 18.16
C MET A 22 8.56 -1.06 18.19
N ARG A 23 8.79 -0.38 17.06
CA ARG A 23 8.72 1.08 16.95
C ARG A 23 7.39 1.57 16.35
N PHE A 24 6.53 0.65 15.92
CA PHE A 24 5.09 0.75 16.19
C PHE A 24 4.90 0.60 17.69
N SER A 25 5.04 1.70 18.44
CA SER A 25 4.73 1.70 19.85
C SER A 25 3.34 1.11 20.04
N PHE A 26 3.26 0.01 20.80
CA PHE A 26 2.09 -0.41 21.55
C PHE A 26 1.73 0.61 22.65
N ASN A 27 1.89 1.91 22.38
CA ASN A 27 0.97 2.88 22.94
C ASN A 27 -0.27 2.77 22.06
N ALA A 28 -1.09 1.75 22.28
CA ALA A 28 -2.50 1.88 21.98
C ALA A 28 -3.01 2.91 22.99
N PRO A 29 -3.32 4.17 22.61
CA PRO A 29 -4.08 5.02 23.51
C PRO A 29 -5.30 4.21 23.99
N TYR A 30 -5.61 4.33 25.27
CA TYR A 30 -6.89 3.86 25.81
C TYR A 30 -8.02 4.59 25.06
N TYR A 31 -8.42 4.08 23.90
CA TYR A 31 -9.53 4.62 23.13
C TYR A 31 -10.81 4.15 23.80
N SER A 32 -11.75 5.08 24.00
CA SER A 32 -13.06 4.76 24.56
C SER A 32 -13.71 3.66 23.73
N LEU A 33 -14.01 2.51 24.35
CA LEU A 33 -14.75 1.36 23.79
C LEU A 33 -15.87 1.74 22.80
N PRO A 34 -16.71 2.77 23.06
CA PRO A 34 -17.77 3.21 22.14
C PRO A 34 -17.27 3.57 20.73
N LYS A 35 -16.10 4.20 20.60
CA LYS A 35 -15.55 4.62 19.30
C LYS A 35 -15.17 3.43 18.43
N ARG A 36 -14.63 2.37 19.04
CA ARG A 36 -14.26 1.14 18.32
C ARG A 36 -15.48 0.33 17.88
N LEU A 37 -16.58 0.40 18.63
CA LEU A 37 -17.82 -0.26 18.24
C LEU A 37 -18.40 0.33 16.95
N TYR A 38 -18.32 1.65 16.75
CA TYR A 38 -18.75 2.27 15.50
C TYR A 38 -17.93 1.80 14.30
N SER A 39 -16.60 1.79 14.40
CA SER A 39 -15.74 1.28 13.33
C SER A 39 -16.02 -0.21 13.07
N ALA A 40 -16.18 -1.01 14.12
CA ALA A 40 -16.49 -2.44 13.99
C ALA A 40 -17.84 -2.66 13.30
N ALA A 41 -18.87 -1.87 13.63
CA ALA A 41 -20.17 -1.95 12.96
C ALA A 41 -20.06 -1.62 11.47
N GLU A 42 -19.28 -0.60 11.08
CA GLU A 42 -19.05 -0.26 9.67
C GLU A 42 -18.31 -1.38 8.92
N LEU A 43 -17.37 -2.06 9.57
CA LEU A 43 -16.69 -3.25 9.01
C LEU A 43 -17.63 -4.44 8.87
N VAL A 44 -18.54 -4.64 9.83
CA VAL A 44 -19.59 -5.67 9.68
C VAL A 44 -20.50 -5.35 8.51
N LEU A 45 -20.89 -4.09 8.32
CA LEU A 45 -21.69 -3.66 7.16
C LEU A 45 -20.97 -3.94 5.83
N GLY A 46 -19.66 -3.71 5.75
CA GLY A 46 -18.90 -4.07 4.55
C GLY A 46 -18.77 -5.59 4.36
N GLY A 47 -18.72 -6.37 5.45
CA GLY A 47 -18.80 -7.84 5.39
C GLY A 47 -20.16 -8.35 4.91
N ILE A 48 -21.25 -7.68 5.30
CA ILE A 48 -22.60 -7.96 4.78
C ILE A 48 -22.68 -7.58 3.30
N LEU A 49 -22.09 -6.46 2.89
CA LEU A 49 -22.00 -6.10 1.46
C LEU A 49 -21.25 -7.18 0.66
N LEU A 50 -20.14 -7.71 1.18
CA LEU A 50 -19.43 -8.84 0.58
C LEU A 50 -20.35 -10.06 0.43
N LEU A 51 -21.14 -10.39 1.46
CA LEU A 51 -22.12 -11.49 1.39
C LEU A 51 -23.17 -11.26 0.29
N ILE A 52 -23.76 -10.06 0.23
CA ILE A 52 -24.79 -9.72 -0.73
C ILE A 52 -24.23 -9.76 -2.16
N VAL A 53 -23.10 -9.10 -2.41
CA VAL A 53 -22.48 -9.08 -3.74
C VAL A 53 -22.02 -10.47 -4.16
N GLY A 54 -21.34 -11.20 -3.25
CA GLY A 54 -20.85 -12.54 -3.54
C GLY A 54 -21.98 -13.55 -3.83
N SER A 55 -23.10 -13.47 -3.11
CA SER A 55 -24.25 -14.36 -3.33
C SER A 55 -24.95 -14.09 -4.67
N GLY A 56 -24.91 -12.85 -5.16
CA GLY A 56 -25.35 -12.50 -6.52
C GLY A 56 -24.43 -12.98 -7.65
N LEU A 57 -23.27 -13.57 -7.32
CA LEU A 57 -22.23 -13.97 -8.28
C LEU A 57 -21.89 -15.47 -8.14
N PRO A 58 -22.86 -16.38 -8.36
CA PRO A 58 -22.67 -17.80 -8.09
C PRO A 58 -21.55 -18.43 -8.94
N ALA A 59 -21.29 -17.94 -10.15
CA ALA A 59 -20.17 -18.44 -10.98
C ALA A 59 -18.80 -18.13 -10.35
N LEU A 60 -18.69 -17.05 -9.58
CA LEU A 60 -17.46 -16.68 -8.87
C LEU A 60 -17.43 -17.29 -7.46
N MET A 61 -18.57 -17.38 -6.78
CA MET A 61 -18.67 -17.72 -5.35
C MET A 61 -19.44 -19.03 -5.10
N ALA A 62 -19.23 -20.04 -5.95
CA ALA A 62 -19.91 -21.34 -5.84
C ALA A 62 -19.44 -22.19 -4.64
N SER A 63 -18.14 -22.15 -4.30
CA SER A 63 -17.56 -23.08 -3.34
C SER A 63 -17.23 -22.42 -1.99
N PRO A 64 -17.23 -23.16 -0.88
CA PRO A 64 -16.79 -22.65 0.42
C PRO A 64 -15.35 -22.10 0.40
N ALA A 65 -14.49 -22.61 -0.49
CA ALA A 65 -13.12 -22.14 -0.62
C ALA A 65 -13.06 -20.70 -1.18
N HIS A 66 -13.94 -20.35 -2.12
CA HIS A 66 -14.01 -18.99 -2.68
C HIS A 66 -14.40 -17.99 -1.58
N TRP A 67 -15.42 -18.35 -0.78
CA TRP A 67 -15.87 -17.56 0.36
C TRP A 67 -14.80 -17.44 1.44
N ALA A 68 -14.08 -18.52 1.76
CA ALA A 68 -13.01 -18.51 2.75
C ALA A 68 -11.89 -17.53 2.35
N VAL A 69 -11.49 -17.53 1.08
CA VAL A 69 -10.47 -16.58 0.58
C VAL A 69 -11.01 -15.15 0.57
N ALA A 70 -12.22 -14.92 0.07
CA ALA A 70 -12.82 -13.59 0.06
C ALA A 70 -12.94 -13.00 1.47
N TYR A 71 -13.53 -13.74 2.42
CA TYR A 71 -13.60 -13.31 3.81
C TYR A 71 -12.23 -13.22 4.48
N GLY A 72 -11.26 -14.06 4.11
CA GLY A 72 -9.89 -13.98 4.60
C GLY A 72 -9.22 -12.65 4.24
N PHE A 73 -9.31 -12.24 2.96
CA PHE A 73 -8.82 -10.93 2.51
C PHE A 73 -9.58 -9.79 3.19
N TYR A 74 -10.91 -9.86 3.23
CA TYR A 74 -11.74 -8.83 3.84
C TYR A 74 -11.46 -8.67 5.35
N ALA A 75 -11.30 -9.78 6.07
CA ALA A 75 -10.97 -9.79 7.49
C ALA A 75 -9.57 -9.21 7.74
N CYS A 76 -8.59 -9.54 6.88
CA CYS A 76 -7.26 -8.94 6.94
C CYS A 76 -7.33 -7.41 6.77
N ILE A 77 -8.05 -6.93 5.74
CA ILE A 77 -8.26 -5.50 5.49
C ILE A 77 -8.97 -4.83 6.68
N SER A 78 -10.00 -5.47 7.22
CA SER A 78 -10.78 -4.98 8.37
C SER A 78 -9.92 -4.88 9.63
N LEU A 79 -9.08 -5.89 9.89
CA LEU A 79 -8.15 -5.90 11.02
C LEU A 79 -7.12 -4.77 10.90
N LEU A 80 -6.50 -4.61 9.72
CA LEU A 80 -5.56 -3.52 9.47
C LEU A 80 -6.24 -2.16 9.64
N THR A 81 -7.49 -2.03 9.18
CA THR A 81 -8.29 -0.82 9.39
C THR A 81 -8.48 -0.52 10.88
N LEU A 82 -8.88 -1.50 11.69
CA LEU A 82 -9.03 -1.31 13.14
C LEU A 82 -7.71 -0.99 13.87
N VAL A 83 -6.60 -1.58 13.40
CA VAL A 83 -5.27 -1.36 14.00
C VAL A 83 -4.77 0.05 13.70
N PHE A 84 -4.99 0.55 12.48
CA PHE A 84 -4.41 1.82 12.01
C PHE A 84 -5.39 3.00 12.01
N TRP A 85 -6.68 2.80 12.26
CA TRP A 85 -7.70 3.86 12.36
C TRP A 85 -8.10 4.14 13.81
N PRO A 86 -7.65 5.27 14.41
CA PRO A 86 -7.92 5.56 15.82
C PRO A 86 -9.14 6.46 16.08
N HIS A 87 -9.77 7.01 15.05
CA HIS A 87 -10.70 8.15 15.19
C HIS A 87 -12.19 7.77 15.38
N GLY A 88 -12.52 6.48 15.49
CA GLY A 88 -13.91 6.02 15.63
C GLY A 88 -14.61 5.87 14.28
N GLN A 89 -15.73 6.57 14.05
CA GLN A 89 -16.49 6.47 12.79
C GLN A 89 -15.61 6.77 11.57
N LEU A 90 -15.74 5.96 10.53
CA LEU A 90 -15.10 6.20 9.24
C LEU A 90 -15.78 7.37 8.54
N GLY A 91 -14.97 8.29 8.01
CA GLY A 91 -15.46 9.33 7.12
C GLY A 91 -16.07 8.74 5.84
N TRP A 92 -16.94 9.50 5.17
CA TRP A 92 -17.66 9.04 3.96
C TRP A 92 -16.75 8.47 2.87
N ALA A 93 -15.59 9.09 2.63
CA ALA A 93 -14.61 8.56 1.68
C ALA A 93 -14.12 7.15 2.10
N ASN A 94 -13.71 6.96 3.36
CA ASN A 94 -13.24 5.67 3.87
C ASN A 94 -14.34 4.59 3.84
N ARG A 95 -15.63 4.96 3.99
CA ARG A 95 -16.75 4.01 3.84
C ARG A 95 -16.87 3.51 2.40
N VAL A 96 -16.68 4.39 1.41
CA VAL A 96 -16.64 3.99 -0.01
C VAL A 96 -15.42 3.13 -0.30
N THR A 97 -14.25 3.48 0.24
CA THR A 97 -13.04 2.64 0.13
C THR A 97 -13.25 1.27 0.78
N LEU A 98 -14.00 1.18 1.90
CA LEU A 98 -14.35 -0.09 2.53
C LEU A 98 -15.35 -0.91 1.69
N ALA A 99 -16.33 -0.26 1.06
CA ALA A 99 -17.22 -0.92 0.10
C ALA A 99 -16.42 -1.47 -1.09
N ARG A 100 -15.44 -0.72 -1.58
CA ARG A 100 -14.49 -1.18 -2.60
C ARG A 100 -13.66 -2.38 -2.12
N ALA A 101 -13.23 -2.39 -0.87
CA ALA A 101 -12.52 -3.54 -0.29
C ALA A 101 -13.34 -4.83 -0.33
N ALA A 102 -14.67 -4.75 -0.12
CA ALA A 102 -15.56 -5.90 -0.26
C ALA A 102 -15.58 -6.43 -1.71
N LEU A 103 -15.60 -5.54 -2.71
CA LEU A 103 -15.52 -5.94 -4.13
C LEU A 103 -14.17 -6.58 -4.47
N VAL A 104 -13.06 -6.01 -3.99
CA VAL A 104 -11.71 -6.56 -4.18
C VAL A 104 -11.59 -7.94 -3.51
N ALA A 105 -12.24 -8.15 -2.37
CA ALA A 105 -12.31 -9.46 -1.73
C ALA A 105 -13.07 -10.51 -2.59
N VAL A 106 -14.16 -10.13 -3.26
CA VAL A 106 -14.83 -10.99 -4.25
C VAL A 106 -13.90 -11.34 -5.41
N VAL A 107 -13.16 -10.34 -5.94
CA VAL A 107 -12.16 -10.55 -7.00
C VAL A 107 -11.11 -11.59 -6.56
N ALA A 108 -10.63 -11.50 -5.32
CA ALA A 108 -9.67 -12.45 -4.76
C ALA A 108 -10.25 -13.86 -4.63
N GLY A 109 -11.48 -13.99 -4.12
CA GLY A 109 -12.14 -15.30 -4.01
C GLY A 109 -12.35 -15.97 -5.37
N GLY A 110 -12.63 -15.19 -6.42
CA GLY A 110 -12.80 -15.70 -7.79
C GLY A 110 -11.53 -16.30 -8.41
N LEU A 111 -10.33 -15.94 -7.93
CA LEU A 111 -9.09 -16.55 -8.40
C LEU A 111 -8.92 -18.01 -7.94
N VAL A 112 -9.60 -18.41 -6.86
CA VAL A 112 -9.51 -19.76 -6.32
C VAL A 112 -10.09 -20.75 -7.32
N GLY A 113 -9.32 -21.79 -7.64
CA GLY A 113 -9.73 -22.81 -8.60
C GLY A 113 -10.02 -22.25 -10.00
N ASN A 114 -9.52 -21.05 -10.32
CA ASN A 114 -9.80 -20.34 -11.57
C ASN A 114 -11.29 -20.09 -11.83
N ALA A 115 -12.12 -19.96 -10.78
CA ALA A 115 -13.56 -19.73 -10.92
C ALA A 115 -13.89 -18.46 -11.75
N PHE A 116 -13.01 -17.47 -11.71
CA PHE A 116 -13.11 -16.25 -12.52
C PHE A 116 -13.13 -16.53 -14.03
N ILE A 117 -12.58 -17.65 -14.52
CA ILE A 117 -12.64 -17.98 -15.96
C ILE A 117 -14.09 -18.28 -16.37
N ALA A 118 -14.82 -19.04 -15.56
CA ALA A 118 -16.23 -19.36 -15.81
C ALA A 118 -17.14 -18.12 -15.72
N GLY A 119 -16.78 -17.16 -14.87
CA GLY A 119 -17.49 -15.89 -14.67
C GLY A 119 -16.72 -14.66 -15.17
N LEU A 120 -15.93 -14.76 -16.25
CA LEU A 120 -14.94 -13.73 -16.62
C LEU A 120 -15.53 -12.33 -16.72
N TRP A 121 -16.64 -12.17 -17.44
CA TRP A 121 -17.29 -10.87 -17.57
C TRP A 121 -17.82 -10.32 -16.25
N GLN A 122 -18.31 -11.18 -15.35
CA GLN A 122 -18.74 -10.77 -14.02
C GLN A 122 -17.54 -10.32 -13.18
N TRP A 123 -16.43 -11.06 -13.24
CA TRP A 123 -15.20 -10.75 -12.51
C TRP A 123 -14.60 -9.42 -12.98
N LEU A 124 -14.53 -9.21 -14.30
CA LEU A 124 -14.11 -7.94 -14.90
C LEU A 124 -15.05 -6.80 -14.54
N ALA A 125 -16.37 -7.02 -14.57
CA ALA A 125 -17.35 -5.99 -14.19
C ALA A 125 -17.17 -5.55 -12.73
N ILE A 126 -16.94 -6.49 -11.80
CA ILE A 126 -16.68 -6.15 -10.39
C ILE A 126 -15.38 -5.37 -10.24
N ALA A 127 -14.32 -5.74 -10.96
CA ALA A 127 -13.07 -4.98 -10.95
C ALA A 127 -13.21 -3.57 -11.56
N VAL A 128 -14.03 -3.40 -12.61
CA VAL A 128 -14.40 -2.09 -13.18
C VAL A 128 -15.18 -1.25 -12.18
N ILE A 129 -16.18 -1.84 -11.51
CA ILE A 129 -16.96 -1.14 -10.47
C ILE A 129 -16.04 -0.72 -9.32
N ALA A 130 -15.11 -1.58 -8.90
CA ALA A 130 -14.12 -1.22 -7.89
C ALA A 130 -13.28 -0.01 -8.34
N LEU A 131 -12.74 -0.02 -9.57
CA LEU A 131 -12.01 1.12 -10.13
C LEU A 131 -12.86 2.40 -10.20
N ALA A 132 -14.13 2.29 -10.58
CA ALA A 132 -15.03 3.44 -10.63
C ALA A 132 -15.24 4.05 -9.24
N LEU A 133 -15.35 3.23 -8.19
CA LEU A 133 -15.50 3.68 -6.80
C LEU A 133 -14.25 4.41 -6.26
N ASP A 134 -13.04 4.13 -6.76
CA ASP A 134 -11.83 4.93 -6.48
C ASP A 134 -11.90 6.36 -7.06
N GLY A 135 -12.64 6.54 -8.15
CA GLY A 135 -12.94 7.89 -8.65
C GLY A 135 -13.86 8.64 -7.69
N VAL A 136 -14.87 7.92 -7.17
CA VAL A 136 -15.95 8.46 -6.35
C VAL A 136 -15.47 8.85 -4.95
N ASP A 137 -14.69 8.02 -4.26
CA ASP A 137 -14.22 8.34 -2.91
C ASP A 137 -13.29 9.56 -2.89
N GLY A 138 -12.42 9.73 -3.90
CA GLY A 138 -11.59 10.91 -4.08
C GLY A 138 -12.40 12.17 -4.40
N TRP A 139 -13.53 12.04 -5.10
CA TRP A 139 -14.47 13.15 -5.31
C TRP A 139 -15.21 13.50 -4.02
N ILE A 140 -15.70 12.51 -3.28
CA ILE A 140 -16.35 12.68 -1.98
C ILE A 140 -15.38 13.35 -1.01
N ALA A 141 -14.15 12.86 -0.87
CA ALA A 141 -13.16 13.41 0.05
C ALA A 141 -12.91 14.91 -0.16
N ARG A 142 -12.87 15.36 -1.42
CA ARG A 142 -12.73 16.79 -1.77
C ARG A 142 -13.99 17.58 -1.41
N ARG A 143 -15.18 17.02 -1.66
CA ARG A 143 -16.48 17.67 -1.39
C ARG A 143 -16.79 17.75 0.11
N THR A 144 -16.49 16.71 0.87
CA THR A 144 -16.79 16.60 2.31
C THR A 144 -15.63 17.03 3.19
N GLN A 145 -14.51 17.50 2.62
CA GLN A 145 -13.29 17.87 3.33
C GLN A 145 -12.79 16.76 4.28
N SER A 146 -13.09 15.50 3.95
CA SER A 146 -12.79 14.34 4.79
C SER A 146 -11.47 13.67 4.42
N HIS A 147 -10.48 14.46 3.96
CA HIS A 147 -9.16 13.95 3.62
C HIS A 147 -8.43 13.49 4.88
N SER A 148 -7.96 12.24 4.88
CA SER A 148 -7.16 11.68 5.97
C SER A 148 -5.93 10.96 5.42
N ALA A 149 -4.82 11.02 6.16
CA ALA A 149 -3.59 10.32 5.79
C ALA A 149 -3.77 8.78 5.81
N PHE A 150 -4.64 8.28 6.69
CA PHE A 150 -5.04 6.87 6.69
C PHE A 150 -5.79 6.52 5.41
N GLY A 151 -6.84 7.28 5.05
CA GLY A 151 -7.65 7.02 3.86
C GLY A 151 -6.80 6.98 2.59
N ALA A 152 -5.90 7.94 2.41
CA ALA A 152 -4.99 7.97 1.25
C ALA A 152 -4.04 6.75 1.18
N ARG A 153 -3.66 6.17 2.33
CA ARG A 153 -2.86 4.93 2.36
C ARG A 153 -3.72 3.72 2.12
N PHE A 154 -4.92 3.67 2.71
CA PHE A 154 -5.85 2.57 2.57
C PHE A 154 -6.27 2.40 1.11
N ASP A 155 -6.63 3.49 0.47
CA ASP A 155 -6.94 3.62 -0.96
C ASP A 155 -5.81 3.05 -1.84
N MET A 156 -4.58 3.52 -1.62
CA MET A 156 -3.41 3.08 -2.36
C MET A 156 -3.06 1.59 -2.15
N GLU A 157 -3.24 1.03 -0.95
CA GLU A 157 -3.00 -0.40 -0.70
C GLU A 157 -4.08 -1.28 -1.33
N LEU A 158 -5.34 -0.84 -1.36
CA LEU A 158 -6.41 -1.55 -2.06
C LEU A 158 -6.20 -1.55 -3.57
N ASP A 159 -5.77 -0.45 -4.15
CA ASP A 159 -5.47 -0.37 -5.58
C ASP A 159 -4.31 -1.31 -5.95
N ALA A 160 -3.25 -1.31 -5.15
CA ALA A 160 -2.12 -2.22 -5.35
C ALA A 160 -2.55 -3.69 -5.22
N LEU A 161 -3.42 -4.00 -4.25
CA LEU A 161 -4.00 -5.34 -4.11
C LEU A 161 -4.82 -5.72 -5.34
N LEU A 162 -5.71 -4.84 -5.81
CA LEU A 162 -6.51 -5.09 -7.01
C LEU A 162 -5.61 -5.34 -8.23
N ILE A 163 -4.61 -4.50 -8.47
CA ILE A 163 -3.64 -4.69 -9.56
C ILE A 163 -2.94 -6.04 -9.44
N MET A 164 -2.50 -6.44 -8.24
CA MET A 164 -1.88 -7.75 -8.02
C MET A 164 -2.83 -8.90 -8.35
N LEU A 165 -4.10 -8.83 -7.92
CA LEU A 165 -5.10 -9.86 -8.24
C LEU A 165 -5.36 -9.94 -9.75
N LEU A 166 -5.41 -8.80 -10.45
CA LEU A 166 -5.54 -8.76 -11.91
C LEU A 166 -4.30 -9.36 -12.60
N CYS A 167 -3.09 -9.09 -12.10
CA CYS A 167 -1.86 -9.72 -12.60
C CYS A 167 -1.85 -11.24 -12.41
N VAL A 168 -2.37 -11.75 -11.30
CA VAL A 168 -2.51 -13.20 -11.06
C VAL A 168 -3.54 -13.81 -12.01
N GLY A 169 -4.69 -13.14 -12.21
CA GLY A 169 -5.67 -13.53 -13.22
C GLY A 169 -5.07 -13.55 -14.64
N LEU A 170 -4.21 -12.57 -14.95
CA LEU A 170 -3.61 -12.47 -16.28
C LEU A 170 -2.55 -13.56 -16.50
N LEU A 171 -1.73 -13.85 -15.48
CA LEU A 171 -0.76 -14.94 -15.53
C LEU A 171 -1.43 -16.31 -15.71
N THR A 172 -2.63 -16.49 -15.14
CA THR A 172 -3.38 -17.76 -15.25
C THR A 172 -4.10 -17.89 -16.60
N LEU A 173 -4.61 -16.79 -17.17
CA LEU A 173 -5.24 -16.79 -18.50
C LEU A 173 -4.23 -16.86 -19.66
N GLU A 174 -3.10 -16.15 -19.56
CA GLU A 174 -2.07 -16.06 -20.59
C GLU A 174 -0.69 -16.47 -20.03
N PRO A 175 -0.44 -17.77 -19.78
CA PRO A 175 0.82 -18.23 -19.20
C PRO A 175 2.07 -17.93 -20.05
N THR A 176 1.88 -17.81 -21.37
CA THR A 176 2.91 -17.43 -22.36
C THR A 176 3.49 -16.04 -22.10
N LEU A 177 2.72 -15.15 -21.46
CA LEU A 177 3.16 -13.82 -21.08
C LEU A 177 4.29 -13.91 -20.03
N GLY A 178 4.26 -14.93 -19.17
CA GLY A 178 5.28 -15.20 -18.17
C GLY A 178 5.11 -14.42 -16.86
N ALA A 179 5.84 -14.86 -15.83
CA ALA A 179 5.66 -14.38 -14.46
C ALA A 179 6.09 -12.92 -14.21
N TRP A 180 6.73 -12.25 -15.17
CA TRP A 180 7.17 -10.86 -15.02
C TRP A 180 6.00 -9.89 -14.82
N VAL A 181 4.79 -10.24 -15.27
CA VAL A 181 3.56 -9.45 -15.03
C VAL A 181 3.31 -9.23 -13.55
N LEU A 182 3.72 -10.17 -12.68
CA LEU A 182 3.60 -10.03 -11.23
C LEU A 182 4.46 -8.89 -10.68
N ILE A 183 5.46 -8.41 -11.41
CA ILE A 183 6.25 -7.23 -11.04
C ILE A 183 5.35 -5.99 -11.01
N ILE A 184 4.35 -5.90 -11.89
CA ILE A 184 3.40 -4.78 -11.95
C ILE A 184 2.65 -4.66 -10.62
N GLY A 185 1.98 -5.73 -10.18
CA GLY A 185 1.31 -5.77 -8.88
C GLY A 185 2.28 -5.77 -7.68
N GLY A 186 3.49 -6.29 -7.87
CA GLY A 186 4.53 -6.40 -6.86
C GLY A 186 5.20 -5.08 -6.48
N MET A 187 5.18 -4.09 -7.38
CA MET A 187 6.06 -2.93 -7.24
C MET A 187 5.79 -2.08 -6.00
N ARG A 188 4.52 -1.94 -5.61
CA ARG A 188 4.14 -1.27 -4.36
C ARG A 188 4.73 -2.00 -3.14
N TYR A 189 4.61 -3.31 -3.09
CA TYR A 189 5.13 -4.13 -1.99
C TYR A 189 6.66 -4.12 -1.95
N LEU A 190 7.31 -4.12 -3.11
CA LEU A 190 8.76 -3.93 -3.22
C LEU A 190 9.20 -2.56 -2.67
N PHE A 191 8.46 -1.50 -2.98
CA PHE A 191 8.73 -0.17 -2.43
C PHE A 191 8.57 -0.12 -0.91
N VAL A 192 7.51 -0.73 -0.37
CA VAL A 192 7.29 -0.84 1.07
C VAL A 192 8.42 -1.64 1.72
N ALA A 193 8.83 -2.77 1.15
CA ALA A 193 9.95 -3.56 1.64
C ALA A 193 11.26 -2.78 1.62
N ALA A 194 11.55 -2.05 0.54
CA ALA A 194 12.73 -1.19 0.40
C ALA A 194 12.74 -0.02 1.40
N SER A 195 11.57 0.48 1.81
CA SER A 195 11.44 1.50 2.84
C SER A 195 11.87 1.02 4.25
N GLY A 196 12.03 -0.29 4.44
CA GLY A 196 12.64 -0.93 5.61
C GLY A 196 14.07 -0.42 5.88
N PRO A 197 15.05 -0.83 5.05
CA PRO A 197 16.46 -0.44 5.17
C PRO A 197 16.77 1.00 4.73
N LEU A 198 15.88 1.65 3.96
CA LEU A 198 16.05 3.01 3.47
C LEU A 198 14.95 3.93 4.05
N PRO A 199 15.08 4.42 5.30
CA PRO A 199 14.02 5.19 5.97
C PRO A 199 13.61 6.48 5.25
N TRP A 200 14.50 7.04 4.42
CA TRP A 200 14.21 8.23 3.61
C TRP A 200 13.11 7.98 2.56
N LEU A 201 12.84 6.72 2.19
CA LEU A 201 11.71 6.37 1.33
C LEU A 201 10.35 6.49 2.02
N ARG A 202 10.32 6.67 3.35
CA ARG A 202 9.08 6.78 4.14
C ARG A 202 8.53 8.20 4.22
N GLN A 203 9.25 9.19 3.70
CA GLN A 203 8.78 10.58 3.71
C GLN A 203 7.49 10.71 2.88
N PRO A 204 6.57 11.60 3.28
CA PRO A 204 5.32 11.78 2.55
C PRO A 204 5.59 12.25 1.12
N LEU A 205 5.07 11.51 0.14
CA LEU A 205 5.13 11.89 -1.27
C LEU A 205 4.18 13.07 -1.54
N PHE A 206 4.64 14.04 -2.34
CA PHE A 206 3.81 15.16 -2.81
C PHE A 206 2.57 14.67 -3.57
N ALA A 207 1.44 15.38 -3.41
CA ALA A 207 0.22 15.07 -4.17
C ALA A 207 0.50 15.15 -5.69
N SER A 208 0.20 14.09 -6.44
CA SER A 208 0.57 13.99 -7.86
C SER A 208 -0.55 13.37 -8.68
N PHE A 209 -1.12 14.15 -9.60
CA PHE A 209 -2.09 13.67 -10.59
C PHE A 209 -1.54 12.54 -11.45
N ARG A 210 -0.21 12.52 -11.71
CA ARG A 210 0.46 11.45 -12.45
C ARG A 210 0.24 10.10 -11.79
N ARG A 211 0.41 9.99 -10.47
CA ARG A 211 0.27 8.71 -9.76
C ARG A 211 -1.13 8.14 -9.93
N LYS A 212 -2.15 9.00 -9.85
CA LYS A 212 -3.54 8.60 -10.09
C LYS A 212 -3.77 8.18 -11.56
N ALA A 213 -3.27 8.95 -12.52
CA ALA A 213 -3.39 8.60 -13.94
C ALA A 213 -2.71 7.26 -14.27
N VAL A 214 -1.52 7.01 -13.72
CA VAL A 214 -0.80 5.75 -13.90
C VAL A 214 -1.55 4.60 -13.25
N CYS A 215 -2.12 4.77 -12.04
CA CYS A 215 -2.95 3.75 -11.40
C CYS A 215 -4.18 3.37 -12.27
N VAL A 216 -4.93 4.38 -12.74
CA VAL A 216 -6.06 4.16 -13.64
C VAL A 216 -5.61 3.43 -14.91
N TRP A 217 -4.47 3.82 -15.50
CA TRP A 217 -3.90 3.12 -16.65
C TRP A 217 -3.51 1.67 -16.33
N GLN A 218 -2.91 1.38 -15.16
CA GLN A 218 -2.57 0.00 -14.77
C GLN A 218 -3.82 -0.87 -14.78
N VAL A 219 -4.87 -0.44 -14.08
CA VAL A 219 -6.09 -1.23 -13.94
C VAL A 219 -6.79 -1.35 -15.30
N ALA A 220 -6.91 -0.27 -16.07
CA ALA A 220 -7.52 -0.30 -17.40
C ALA A 220 -6.75 -1.22 -18.38
N ALA A 221 -5.42 -1.12 -18.43
CA ALA A 221 -4.59 -1.95 -19.31
C ALA A 221 -4.70 -3.43 -18.94
N LEU A 222 -4.69 -3.76 -17.65
CA LEU A 222 -4.85 -5.14 -17.18
C LEU A 222 -6.25 -5.67 -17.47
N LEU A 223 -7.30 -4.88 -17.22
CA LEU A 223 -8.68 -5.26 -17.54
C LEU A 223 -8.87 -5.55 -19.02
N LEU A 224 -8.31 -4.71 -19.90
CA LEU A 224 -8.34 -4.93 -21.36
C LEU A 224 -7.55 -6.18 -21.74
N ALA A 225 -6.36 -6.38 -21.17
CA ALA A 225 -5.50 -7.54 -21.41
C ALA A 225 -6.14 -8.87 -20.95
N LEU A 226 -7.03 -8.81 -19.97
CA LEU A 226 -7.81 -9.94 -19.46
C LEU A 226 -9.07 -10.24 -20.30
N THR A 227 -9.43 -9.36 -21.24
CA THR A 227 -10.57 -9.64 -22.12
C THR A 227 -10.22 -10.70 -23.15
N PRO A 228 -11.16 -11.58 -23.52
CA PRO A 228 -10.93 -12.56 -24.59
C PRO A 228 -10.89 -11.91 -25.98
N LEU A 229 -10.97 -10.57 -26.07
CA LEU A 229 -11.01 -9.81 -27.31
C LEU A 229 -9.61 -9.35 -27.76
N THR A 230 -8.60 -9.44 -26.90
CA THR A 230 -7.22 -9.04 -27.21
C THR A 230 -6.39 -10.21 -27.69
N SER A 231 -5.59 -10.01 -28.75
CA SER A 231 -4.58 -10.99 -29.17
C SER A 231 -3.43 -11.07 -28.16
N SER A 232 -2.70 -12.20 -28.11
CA SER A 232 -1.54 -12.35 -27.20
C SER A 232 -0.51 -11.22 -27.35
N PHE A 233 -0.33 -10.71 -28.58
CA PHE A 233 0.55 -9.56 -28.82
C PHE A 233 0.00 -8.27 -28.21
N ALA A 234 -1.30 -7.99 -28.35
CA ALA A 234 -1.94 -6.83 -27.73
C ALA A 234 -1.90 -6.93 -26.19
N THR A 235 -2.17 -8.10 -25.63
CA THR A 235 -2.04 -8.41 -24.20
C THR A 235 -0.63 -8.11 -23.70
N PHE A 236 0.41 -8.54 -24.43
CA PHE A 236 1.81 -8.22 -24.12
C PHE A 236 2.07 -6.72 -24.12
N LEU A 237 1.63 -6.00 -25.17
CA LEU A 237 1.82 -4.55 -25.26
C LEU A 237 1.12 -3.80 -24.13
N LEU A 238 -0.10 -4.20 -23.76
CA LEU A 238 -0.84 -3.63 -22.65
C LEU A 238 -0.11 -3.82 -21.33
N ALA A 239 0.30 -5.06 -21.00
CA ALA A 239 1.07 -5.35 -19.79
C ALA A 239 2.43 -4.62 -19.77
N LEU A 240 3.11 -4.53 -20.92
CA LEU A 240 4.39 -3.83 -21.03
C LEU A 240 4.21 -2.32 -20.81
N SER A 241 3.16 -1.73 -21.39
CA SER A 241 2.84 -0.31 -21.20
C SER A 241 2.51 0.00 -19.74
N ALA A 242 1.80 -0.92 -19.06
CA ALA A 242 1.49 -0.82 -17.65
C ALA A 242 2.80 -0.82 -16.83
N LEU A 243 3.69 -1.79 -17.06
CA LEU A 243 4.98 -1.85 -16.39
C LEU A 243 5.85 -0.60 -16.61
N ILE A 244 5.97 -0.12 -17.86
CA ILE A 244 6.80 1.05 -18.19
C ILE A 244 6.28 2.32 -17.50
N THR A 245 4.97 2.57 -17.59
CA THR A 245 4.36 3.75 -16.97
C THR A 245 4.46 3.72 -15.45
N LEU A 246 4.33 2.54 -14.85
CA LEU A 246 4.52 2.34 -13.41
C LEU A 246 5.98 2.58 -13.01
N ALA A 247 6.93 2.01 -13.76
CA ALA A 247 8.38 2.15 -13.53
C ALA A 247 8.80 3.62 -13.61
N TYR A 248 8.30 4.34 -14.61
CA TYR A 248 8.49 5.78 -14.73
C TYR A 248 7.95 6.54 -13.51
N SER A 249 6.70 6.28 -13.11
CA SER A 249 6.10 6.98 -11.97
C SER A 249 6.88 6.77 -10.67
N PHE A 250 7.21 5.52 -10.35
CA PHE A 250 7.99 5.18 -9.16
C PHE A 250 9.41 5.74 -9.23
N GLY A 251 10.05 5.71 -10.41
CA GLY A 251 11.39 6.26 -10.60
C GLY A 251 11.44 7.75 -10.25
N VAL A 252 10.45 8.52 -10.69
CA VAL A 252 10.37 9.95 -10.33
C VAL A 252 10.05 10.15 -8.84
N ASP A 253 9.19 9.32 -8.25
CA ASP A 253 8.89 9.38 -6.81
C ASP A 253 10.16 9.14 -5.96
N VAL A 254 10.94 8.10 -6.31
CA VAL A 254 12.21 7.77 -5.66
C VAL A 254 13.24 8.89 -5.85
N TRP A 255 13.36 9.44 -7.06
CA TRP A 255 14.29 10.53 -7.34
C TRP A 255 13.96 11.80 -6.55
N TRP A 256 12.67 12.14 -6.45
CA TRP A 256 12.22 13.27 -5.65
C TRP A 256 12.55 13.09 -4.17
N LEU A 257 12.27 11.91 -3.61
CA LEU A 257 12.62 11.57 -2.22
C LEU A 257 14.13 11.62 -1.98
N TYR A 258 14.92 11.17 -2.97
CA TYR A 258 16.38 11.25 -2.91
C TYR A 258 16.88 12.70 -2.88
N LYS A 259 16.30 13.59 -3.70
CA LYS A 259 16.62 15.01 -3.68
C LYS A 259 16.29 15.66 -2.33
N GLN A 260 15.12 15.39 -1.76
CA GLN A 260 14.75 15.91 -0.44
C GLN A 260 15.74 15.50 0.64
N ARG A 261 16.18 14.23 0.63
CA ARG A 261 17.21 13.75 1.55
C ARG A 261 18.51 14.56 1.47
N LEU A 262 18.92 14.99 0.27
CA LEU A 262 20.12 15.80 0.11
C LEU A 262 19.94 17.21 0.68
N VAL A 263 18.76 17.81 0.50
CA VAL A 263 18.42 19.12 1.09
C VAL A 263 18.41 19.03 2.62
N ASP A 264 17.74 18.03 3.20
CA ASP A 264 17.67 17.85 4.67
C ASP A 264 19.06 17.68 5.30
N LYS A 265 19.96 16.93 4.64
CA LYS A 265 21.35 16.78 5.07
C LYS A 265 22.12 18.10 5.03
N ALA A 266 21.97 18.89 3.96
CA ALA A 266 22.64 20.18 3.82
C ALA A 266 22.17 21.19 4.88
N THR A 267 20.87 21.23 5.18
CA THR A 267 20.30 22.09 6.23
C THR A 267 20.78 21.68 7.62
N THR A 268 20.80 20.37 7.91
CA THR A 268 21.30 19.85 9.21
C THR A 268 22.78 20.16 9.42
N SER A 269 23.59 20.08 8.35
CA SER A 269 25.02 20.42 8.40
C SER A 269 25.29 21.91 8.65
N ARG A 270 24.42 22.81 8.17
CA ARG A 270 24.54 24.26 8.40
C ARG A 270 24.02 24.71 9.78
N ALA A 271 23.12 23.93 10.37
CA ALA A 271 22.51 24.25 11.68
C ALA A 271 23.35 23.79 12.89
N SER A 272 24.42 23.02 12.68
CA SER A 272 25.40 22.70 13.74
C SER A 272 26.42 23.83 13.82
N PRO A 273 26.40 24.71 14.84
CA PRO A 273 27.42 25.75 14.97
C PRO A 273 28.73 25.07 15.35
N GLU A 274 29.77 25.44 14.63
CA GLU A 274 31.17 25.17 14.93
C GLU A 274 31.53 25.85 16.26
N GLY A 275 31.23 25.16 17.36
CA GLY A 275 31.52 25.62 18.72
C GLY A 275 32.81 25.01 19.25
N LYS A 276 33.96 25.56 18.85
CA LYS A 276 35.14 25.56 19.72
C LYS A 276 36.13 26.67 19.37
N PRO A 277 36.11 27.79 20.11
CA PRO A 277 37.32 28.53 20.43
C PRO A 277 37.62 28.32 21.92
N THR A 278 38.70 27.60 22.23
CA THR A 278 39.33 27.70 23.56
C THR A 278 40.79 27.99 23.35
N ASN A 279 41.12 29.28 23.22
CA ASN A 279 42.45 29.79 23.49
C ASN A 279 42.34 30.96 24.47
N SER A 280 42.90 30.80 25.66
CA SER A 280 43.60 31.84 26.45
C SER A 280 43.85 31.32 27.88
N ASP A 281 45.13 31.00 28.13
CA ASP A 281 45.94 31.57 29.19
C ASP A 281 45.35 31.61 30.60
N HIS A 282 45.57 30.52 31.35
CA HIS A 282 45.55 30.58 32.81
C HIS A 282 46.91 31.10 33.31
N VAL A 283 46.94 32.40 33.63
CA VAL A 283 47.97 33.05 34.45
C VAL A 283 47.89 32.48 35.87
N THR A 284 48.99 31.92 36.36
CA THR A 284 49.20 31.51 37.77
C THR A 284 49.54 32.72 38.65
N PRO A 285 48.96 32.87 39.85
CA PRO A 285 49.41 33.88 40.81
C PRO A 285 50.64 33.40 41.62
N PRO A 286 51.48 34.32 42.13
CA PRO A 286 52.67 33.96 42.91
C PRO A 286 52.30 33.60 44.35
N THR A 287 52.87 32.52 44.85
CA THR A 287 52.90 32.18 46.29
C THR A 287 54.08 32.89 46.96
N THR A 288 53.80 33.84 47.86
CA THR A 288 54.80 34.44 48.76
C THR A 288 54.28 34.47 50.21
N GLY A 289 55.13 33.99 51.14
CA GLY A 289 55.09 34.23 52.59
C GLY A 289 54.19 33.25 53.37
N GLY A 290 54.64 32.46 54.35
CA GLY A 290 55.82 32.54 55.19
C GLY A 290 55.52 33.24 56.51
N ARG A 291 55.00 32.49 57.51
CA ARG A 291 55.42 32.46 58.92
C ARG A 291 54.61 31.42 59.70
#